data_AF-A0AAD9NBU6-F1
#
_entry.id   AF-A0AAD9NBU6-F1
#
_cell.length_a   1.000
_cell.length_b   1.000
_cell.length_c   1.000
_cell.angle_alpha   90.00
_cell.angle_beta   90.00
_cell.angle_gamma   90.00
#
_symmetry.space_group_name_H-M   'P 1'
#
loop_
_entity.id
_entity.type
_entity.pdbx_description
1 polymer ?
#
loop_
_entity_poly.entity_id
_entity_poly.type
_entity_poly.pdbx_seq_one_letter_code
_entity_poly.pdbx_strand_id
1 'polypeptide(L)'
;RGMDLEEVECGFDGCQTEGYENRACLPVPIPYNDTEFYGEPCLMFVRSLEVPNLECPREQLNQVTSYMDASHVYGSSRMEKEALLEKSQPSQ
;
A
#
# COMPACT_ATOMS: atom_id res chain seq x y z
N ARG A 1 4.28 -8.17 -16.47
CA ARG A 1 4.25 -6.71 -16.24
C ARG A 1 4.06 -6.55 -14.74
N GLY A 2 5.17 -6.33 -14.02
CA GLY A 2 5.07 -6.06 -12.58
C GLY A 2 4.24 -4.80 -12.39
N MET A 3 3.34 -4.81 -11.41
CA MET A 3 2.73 -3.58 -10.94
C MET A 3 3.77 -2.97 -10.01
N ASP A 4 4.64 -2.13 -10.57
CA ASP A 4 5.47 -1.27 -9.75
C ASP A 4 4.50 -0.40 -8.94
N LEU A 5 4.47 -0.60 -7.62
CA LEU A 5 3.71 0.25 -6.72
C LEU A 5 4.42 1.60 -6.73
N GLU A 6 3.91 2.54 -7.52
CA GLU A 6 4.30 3.94 -7.36
C GLU A 6 3.90 4.37 -5.94
N GLU A 7 4.84 4.96 -5.20
CA GLU A 7 4.54 5.60 -3.94
C GLU A 7 3.53 6.73 -4.20
N VAL A 8 2.35 6.60 -3.59
CA VAL A 8 1.29 7.61 -3.71
C VAL A 8 1.56 8.71 -2.70
N GLU A 9 1.83 9.92 -3.20
CA GLU A 9 1.92 11.13 -2.37
C GLU A 9 0.56 11.85 -2.33
N CYS A 10 0.14 12.28 -1.14
CA CYS A 10 -1.13 12.96 -0.91
C CYS A 10 -0.93 14.46 -0.69
N GLY A 11 -0.79 15.22 -1.78
CA GLY A 11 -0.56 16.66 -1.72
C GLY A 11 0.67 17.06 -0.89
N PHE A 12 0.74 18.34 -0.52
CA PHE A 12 1.87 18.87 0.28
C PHE A 12 1.74 18.58 1.78
N ASP A 13 0.51 18.47 2.28
CA ASP A 13 0.18 18.35 3.71
C ASP A 13 -0.43 17.00 4.09
N GLY A 14 -0.54 16.04 3.17
CA GLY A 14 -1.17 14.75 3.44
C GLY A 14 -2.71 14.79 3.48
N CYS A 15 -3.32 15.96 3.33
CA CYS A 15 -4.75 16.19 3.54
C CYS A 15 -5.50 16.59 2.27
N GLN A 16 -4.80 16.81 1.16
CA GLN A 16 -5.42 17.18 -0.10
C GLN A 16 -6.17 16.01 -0.73
N THR A 17 -7.41 16.27 -1.18
CA THR A 17 -8.27 15.30 -1.88
C THR A 17 -8.76 15.82 -3.23
N GLU A 18 -8.41 17.06 -3.58
CA GLU A 18 -8.78 17.67 -4.85
C GLU A 18 -7.81 17.23 -5.95
N GLY A 19 -8.31 17.16 -7.19
CA GLY A 19 -7.49 16.77 -8.35
C GLY A 19 -7.43 15.26 -8.59
N TYR A 20 -6.91 14.90 -9.76
CA TYR A 20 -6.81 13.50 -10.20
C TYR A 20 -5.65 12.77 -9.48
N GLU A 21 -4.59 13.50 -9.20
CA GLU A 21 -3.39 13.07 -8.47
C GLU A 21 -3.71 12.61 -7.04
N ASN A 22 -4.65 13.26 -6.35
CA ASN A 22 -5.03 12.91 -4.98
C ASN A 22 -6.22 11.93 -4.90
N ARG A 23 -6.65 11.32 -6.01
CA ARG A 23 -7.84 10.43 -6.03
C ARG A 23 -7.71 9.19 -5.14
N ALA A 24 -6.48 8.82 -4.82
CA ALA A 24 -6.15 7.70 -3.94
C ALA A 24 -6.14 8.12 -2.46
N CYS A 25 -6.16 9.40 -2.15
CA CYS A 25 -6.10 9.93 -0.78
C CYS A 25 -7.48 9.92 -0.12
N LEU A 26 -7.51 9.59 1.17
CA LEU A 26 -8.71 9.63 2.00
C LEU A 26 -8.31 9.99 3.44
N PRO A 27 -7.86 11.23 3.68
CA PRO A 27 -7.35 11.67 4.98
C PRO A 27 -8.40 11.55 6.08
N VAL A 28 -7.95 11.21 7.29
CA VAL A 28 -8.81 11.15 8.48
C VAL A 28 -8.78 12.50 9.18
N PRO A 29 -9.89 13.25 9.23
CA PRO A 29 -9.89 14.58 9.85
C PRO A 29 -9.67 14.48 11.37
N ILE A 30 -8.80 15.35 11.91
CA ILE A 30 -8.59 15.44 13.35
C ILE A 30 -9.70 16.31 13.98
N PRO A 31 -10.42 15.82 14.99
CA PRO A 31 -11.40 16.63 15.72
C PRO A 31 -10.73 17.80 16.45
N TYR A 32 -11.44 18.93 16.55
CA TYR A 32 -10.92 20.15 17.20
C TYR A 32 -10.48 19.95 18.67
N ASN A 33 -11.09 18.98 19.37
CA ASN A 33 -10.82 18.68 20.77
C ASN A 33 -9.92 17.46 20.98
N ASP A 34 -9.23 16.99 19.93
CA ASP A 34 -8.23 15.94 20.06
C ASP A 34 -7.02 16.48 20.84
N THR A 35 -6.61 15.79 21.90
CA THR A 35 -5.51 16.23 22.77
C THR A 35 -4.15 15.70 22.35
N GLU A 36 -4.13 14.65 21.52
CA GLU A 36 -2.90 13.97 21.09
C GLU A 36 -2.41 14.55 19.77
N PHE A 37 -3.33 14.74 18.81
CA PHE A 37 -3.05 15.24 17.47
C PHE A 37 -3.38 16.74 17.33
N TYR A 38 -3.46 17.46 18.46
CA TYR A 38 -3.72 18.90 18.46
C TYR A 38 -2.69 19.65 17.60
N GLY A 39 -3.15 20.30 16.54
CA GLY A 39 -2.32 21.08 15.62
C GLY A 39 -2.23 20.51 14.21
N GLU A 40 -2.56 19.22 14.03
CA GLU A 40 -2.67 18.61 12.70
C GLU A 40 -4.13 18.70 12.19
N PRO A 41 -4.36 19.05 10.91
CA PRO A 41 -5.70 19.10 10.35
C PRO A 41 -6.24 17.69 10.02
N CYS A 42 -5.36 16.74 9.75
CA CYS A 42 -5.73 15.36 9.40
C CYS A 42 -4.60 14.36 9.67
N LEU A 43 -4.92 13.07 9.61
CA LEU A 43 -3.95 12.00 9.39
C LEU A 43 -3.94 11.61 7.92
N MET A 44 -2.75 11.57 7.31
CA MET A 44 -2.58 11.12 5.93
C MET A 44 -2.97 9.65 5.78
N PHE A 45 -3.76 9.33 4.75
CA PHE A 45 -4.19 7.97 4.47
C PHE A 45 -4.44 7.76 2.98
N VAL A 46 -3.88 6.65 2.45
CA VAL A 46 -4.04 6.22 1.05
C VAL A 46 -4.99 5.02 0.99
N ARG A 47 -5.96 5.06 0.08
CA ARG A 47 -6.90 3.97 -0.17
C ARG A 47 -6.17 2.75 -0.74
N SER A 48 -6.56 1.56 -0.31
CA SER A 48 -6.05 0.31 -0.87
C SER A 48 -6.24 0.23 -2.38
N LEU A 49 -5.28 -0.40 -3.06
CA LEU A 49 -5.30 -0.63 -4.51
C LEU A 49 -6.53 -1.43 -4.91
N GLU A 50 -7.19 -0.97 -5.98
CA GLU A 50 -8.37 -1.63 -6.54
C GLU A 50 -7.99 -2.66 -7.61
N VAL A 51 -8.75 -3.75 -7.70
CA VAL A 51 -8.67 -4.70 -8.81
C VAL A 51 -9.80 -4.43 -9.81
N PRO A 52 -9.55 -4.54 -11.13
CA PRO A 52 -10.61 -4.42 -12.13
C PRO A 52 -11.67 -5.51 -11.93
N ASN A 53 -12.94 -5.11 -11.83
CA ASN A 53 -14.09 -6.01 -11.83
C ASN A 53 -15.02 -5.67 -13.00
N LEU A 54 -15.55 -6.69 -13.69
CA LEU A 54 -16.49 -6.55 -14.80
C LEU A 54 -17.79 -5.84 -14.41
N GLU A 55 -18.21 -5.98 -13.15
CA GLU A 55 -19.46 -5.42 -12.63
C GLU A 55 -19.28 -4.00 -12.04
N CYS A 56 -18.04 -3.49 -12.02
CA CYS A 56 -17.65 -2.19 -11.47
C CYS A 56 -17.84 -1.93 -9.94
N PRO A 57 -18.15 -2.88 -9.02
CA PRO A 57 -17.92 -2.63 -7.61
C PRO A 57 -16.41 -2.63 -7.32
N ARG A 58 -15.98 -1.78 -6.38
CA ARG A 58 -14.57 -1.68 -5.99
C ARG A 58 -14.20 -2.85 -5.07
N GLU A 59 -13.22 -3.64 -5.50
CA GLU A 59 -12.61 -4.74 -4.73
C GLU A 59 -11.11 -4.48 -4.56
N GLN A 60 -10.51 -4.99 -3.48
CA GLN A 60 -9.10 -4.78 -3.14
C GLN A 60 -8.24 -5.98 -3.53
N LEU A 61 -6.96 -5.72 -3.82
CA LEU A 61 -5.98 -6.75 -4.12
C LEU A 61 -5.45 -7.41 -2.84
N ASN A 62 -5.42 -8.75 -2.81
CA ASN A 62 -4.57 -9.48 -1.88
C ASN A 62 -3.19 -9.75 -2.54
N GLN A 63 -2.13 -9.14 -2.01
CA GLN A 63 -0.76 -9.31 -2.51
C GLN A 63 -0.03 -10.52 -1.90
N VAL A 64 -0.60 -11.14 -0.87
CA VAL A 64 -0.03 -12.33 -0.20
C VAL A 64 -0.83 -13.59 -0.50
N THR A 65 -0.23 -14.75 -0.22
CA THR A 65 -0.93 -16.03 -0.35
C THR A 65 -2.02 -16.17 0.72
N SER A 66 -3.14 -16.83 0.39
CA SER A 66 -4.26 -17.05 1.32
C SER A 66 -4.02 -18.19 2.32
N TYR A 67 -2.92 -18.94 2.16
CA TYR A 67 -2.63 -20.14 2.93
C TYR A 67 -1.74 -19.84 4.14
N MET A 68 -1.78 -20.70 5.15
CA MET A 68 -0.79 -20.70 6.24
C MET A 68 0.49 -21.41 5.79
N ASP A 69 1.21 -20.82 4.84
CA ASP A 69 2.38 -21.40 4.16
C ASP A 69 3.71 -20.70 4.52
N ALA A 70 3.66 -19.79 5.50
CA ALA A 70 4.78 -18.93 5.89
C ALA A 70 5.30 -18.02 4.76
N SER A 71 4.42 -17.54 3.88
CA SER A 71 4.76 -16.55 2.84
C SER A 71 5.34 -15.23 3.37
N HIS A 72 5.10 -14.87 4.65
CA HIS A 72 5.80 -13.76 5.32
C HIS A 72 7.29 -14.04 5.59
N VAL A 73 7.74 -15.30 5.50
CA VAL A 73 9.16 -15.71 5.58
C VAL A 73 9.75 -15.99 4.21
N TYR A 74 8.99 -16.65 3.33
CA TYR A 74 9.50 -17.15 2.05
C TYR A 74 9.15 -16.28 0.83
N GLY A 75 8.41 -15.20 1.05
CA GLY A 75 7.89 -14.32 0.00
C GLY A 75 6.59 -14.82 -0.62
N SER A 76 5.77 -13.88 -1.08
CA SER A 76 4.49 -14.13 -1.77
C SER A 76 4.63 -14.09 -3.30
N SER A 77 5.79 -13.66 -3.80
CA SER A 77 6.12 -13.69 -5.23
C SER A 77 7.41 -14.46 -5.50
N ARG A 78 7.57 -14.93 -6.74
CA ARG A 78 8.80 -15.61 -7.17
C ARG A 78 10.04 -14.72 -7.03
N MET A 79 9.90 -13.43 -7.38
CA MET A 79 11.01 -12.48 -7.31
C MET A 79 11.45 -12.23 -5.86
N GLU A 80 10.49 -12.04 -4.96
CA GLU A 80 10.75 -11.88 -3.53
C GLU A 80 11.43 -13.12 -2.94
N LYS A 81 10.90 -14.31 -3.26
CA LYS A 81 11.52 -15.58 -2.86
C LYS A 81 12.96 -15.70 -3.33
N GLU A 82 13.24 -15.41 -4.60
CA GLU A 82 14.61 -15.48 -5.17
C GLU A 82 15.57 -14.46 -4.54
N ALA A 83 15.05 -13.34 -4.02
CA ALA A 83 15.84 -12.33 -3.32
C ALA A 83 16.14 -12.70 -1.87
N LEU A 84 15.26 -13.48 -1.21
CA LEU A 84 15.42 -13.92 0.18
C LEU A 84 16.35 -15.12 0.34
N LEU A 85 16.52 -15.93 -0.71
CA LEU A 85 17.39 -17.10 -0.68
C LEU A 85 18.87 -16.70 -0.66
N GLU A 86 19.65 -17.36 0.20
CA GLU A 86 21.11 -17.31 0.11
C GLU A 86 21.54 -17.85 -1.26
N LYS A 87 22.21 -17.01 -2.05
CA LYS A 87 22.79 -17.41 -3.32
C LYS A 87 24.17 -17.96 -3.03
N SER A 88 24.29 -19.28 -2.97
CA SER A 88 25.61 -19.92 -2.93
C SER A 88 26.44 -19.43 -4.11
N GLN A 89 27.58 -18.79 -3.86
CA GLN A 89 28.59 -18.64 -4.90
C GLN A 89 28.97 -20.06 -5.34
N PRO A 90 28.94 -20.40 -6.64
CA PRO A 90 29.53 -21.66 -7.07
C PRO A 90 31.00 -21.60 -6.66
N SER A 91 31.41 -22.53 -5.81
CA SER A 91 32.82 -22.74 -5.46
C SER A 91 33.63 -22.88 -6.74
N GLN A 92 34.64 -22.03 -6.91
CA GLN A 92 35.70 -22.19 -7.92
C GLN A 92 36.36 -23.57 -7.81
#